data_AF-A0A815VF58-F1
#
_entry.id   AF-A0A815VF58-F1
#
_cell.length_a   1.000
_cell.length_b   1.000
_cell.length_c   1.000
_cell.angle_alpha   90.00
_cell.angle_beta   90.00
_cell.angle_gamma   90.00
#
_symmetry.space_group_name_H-M   'P 1'
#
loop_
_entity.id
_entity.type
_entity.pdbx_description
1 polymer ?
#
loop_
_entity_poly.entity_id
_entity_poly.type
_entity_poly.pdbx_seq_one_letter_code
_entity_poly.pdbx_strand_id
1 'polypeptide(L)'
;MGNLLQSLKEYVYNRREQSGRVPVHLNRFDPRKERTRNTSPPTTSRSAERFIQSKERDNQSCFGETVHPSLETRPICIPCAEAAITNDKSLSARYLYPDPHAFKHHSASGGSGVREEPENTNFCSWEECSPFYRACRENKIDDVKEFLRTMTPEEIDKMEPNGSTALHVACYYGNIEIVRLLLDADADRGITNKFKCLPYDEAATDEIKALFIRVPTSNRLVSNTGAVEWVLIDDDVLEKAAEDRGLIKYAYDTNISNIDKMFDRIQKNYVDKVLRNSRGIDGIKRYFEVAKREKNPIHIVKAYTAETDFYSLLNIELAGGSSIGQYERRYILALLMYHPVFEKFSYAGLAYRGMMLTETDVEQYLVGCSLMMKSFLSSSIDRKIAEAFLLQYENMQSSIGLTPRLRASGKLVKFSAICTYLIRHRRTGLYIEELSQYANEGEVLIMPHTVFKVKKVDWKENLINILLEECDPYQSKQ
;
A
#
# COMPACT_ATOMS: atom_id res chain seq x y z
N MET A 1 1.81 12.05 22.80
CA MET A 1 2.39 11.75 21.47
C MET A 1 3.29 10.51 21.48
N GLY A 2 4.30 10.42 22.35
CA GLY A 2 5.27 9.29 22.36
C GLY A 2 4.65 7.88 22.39
N ASN A 3 3.76 7.60 23.36
CA ASN A 3 3.24 6.24 23.55
C ASN A 3 2.29 5.73 22.45
N LEU A 4 1.57 6.62 21.75
CA LEU A 4 0.61 6.22 20.72
C LEU A 4 1.26 6.09 19.33
N LEU A 5 2.22 6.96 19.03
CA LEU A 5 3.08 6.81 17.85
C LEU A 5 3.89 5.52 17.95
N GLN A 6 4.38 5.21 19.17
CA GLN A 6 5.02 3.94 19.47
C GLN A 6 4.06 2.76 19.33
N SER A 7 2.81 2.86 19.83
CA SER A 7 1.81 1.80 19.68
C SER A 7 1.38 1.55 18.21
N LEU A 8 1.26 2.60 17.38
CA LEU A 8 1.03 2.43 15.94
C LEU A 8 2.25 1.85 15.24
N LYS A 9 3.46 2.35 15.56
CA LYS A 9 4.73 1.80 15.07
C LYS A 9 4.81 0.31 15.38
N GLU A 10 4.53 -0.08 16.62
CA GLU A 10 4.47 -1.47 17.10
C GLU A 10 3.36 -2.27 16.43
N TYR A 11 2.19 -1.67 16.15
CA TYR A 11 1.10 -2.37 15.47
C TYR A 11 1.40 -2.64 14.00
N VAL A 12 1.86 -1.62 13.26
CA VAL A 12 2.32 -1.76 11.87
C VAL A 12 3.48 -2.75 11.79
N TYR A 13 4.39 -2.70 12.77
CA TYR A 13 5.48 -3.67 12.93
C TYR A 13 4.96 -5.11 13.12
N ASN A 14 4.00 -5.33 14.03
CA ASN A 14 3.44 -6.66 14.31
C ASN A 14 2.56 -7.22 13.19
N ARG A 15 1.87 -6.36 12.44
CA ARG A 15 1.07 -6.77 11.26
C ARG A 15 1.94 -7.46 10.21
N ARG A 16 3.21 -7.06 10.10
CA ARG A 16 4.16 -7.62 9.14
C ARG A 16 4.72 -8.98 9.57
N GLU A 17 4.96 -9.18 10.86
CA GLU A 17 5.27 -10.50 11.42
C GLU A 17 4.11 -11.49 11.21
N GLN A 18 2.86 -10.98 11.23
CA GLN A 18 1.64 -11.78 11.03
C GLN A 18 1.27 -11.99 9.56
N SER A 19 1.68 -11.12 8.62
CA SER A 19 1.44 -11.32 7.18
C SER A 19 2.24 -12.49 6.59
N GLY A 20 3.28 -12.96 7.29
CA GLY A 20 3.93 -14.26 7.05
C GLY A 20 3.18 -15.48 7.60
N ARG A 21 2.06 -15.28 8.32
CA ARG A 21 1.22 -16.32 8.95
C ARG A 21 -0.27 -15.97 8.92
N VAL A 22 -0.81 -15.46 7.82
CA VAL A 22 -2.27 -15.38 7.66
C VAL A 22 -2.76 -16.70 7.05
N PRO A 23 -3.57 -17.50 7.78
CA PRO A 23 -4.29 -18.60 7.16
C PRO A 23 -5.25 -18.01 6.14
N VAL A 24 -5.36 -18.63 4.96
CA VAL A 24 -6.47 -18.43 4.03
C VAL A 24 -7.76 -18.83 4.76
N HIS A 25 -8.35 -17.91 5.54
CA HIS A 25 -9.69 -18.07 6.05
C HIS A 25 -10.66 -17.67 4.96
N LEU A 26 -10.99 -18.65 4.11
CA LEU A 26 -12.27 -18.74 3.44
C LEU A 26 -13.39 -18.71 4.50
N ASN A 27 -13.79 -17.51 4.92
CA ASN A 27 -15.09 -17.34 5.58
C ASN A 27 -16.16 -17.52 4.49
N ARG A 28 -16.55 -18.78 4.28
CA ARG A 28 -17.85 -19.10 3.69
C ARG A 28 -18.91 -18.48 4.59
N PHE A 29 -19.48 -17.38 4.13
CA PHE A 29 -20.71 -16.83 4.67
C PHE A 29 -21.83 -17.82 4.30
N ASP A 30 -22.28 -18.64 5.27
CA ASP A 30 -23.47 -19.50 5.13
C ASP A 30 -24.67 -18.76 5.74
N PRO A 31 -25.60 -18.23 4.93
CA PRO A 31 -26.70 -17.39 5.39
C PRO A 31 -27.86 -18.19 6.02
N ARG A 32 -27.65 -19.43 6.48
CA ARG A 32 -28.72 -20.28 7.03
C ARG A 32 -28.41 -20.90 8.39
N LYS A 33 -28.17 -20.10 9.43
CA LYS A 33 -28.31 -20.59 10.82
C LYS A 33 -28.89 -19.55 11.78
N GLU A 34 -30.16 -19.22 11.57
CA GLU A 34 -31.08 -18.89 12.66
C GLU A 34 -32.45 -19.49 12.36
N ARG A 35 -32.77 -20.64 12.98
CA ARG A 35 -34.13 -21.07 13.34
C ARG A 35 -34.10 -22.29 14.28
N THR A 36 -34.30 -21.96 15.56
CA THR A 36 -35.04 -22.68 16.62
C THR A 36 -35.42 -24.17 16.49
N ARG A 37 -34.96 -24.94 17.50
CA ARG A 37 -35.61 -25.97 18.37
C ARG A 37 -36.63 -27.00 17.82
N ASN A 38 -36.40 -28.25 18.29
CA ASN A 38 -37.30 -29.41 18.50
C ASN A 38 -37.72 -30.17 17.21
N THR A 39 -37.64 -31.50 17.06
CA THR A 39 -37.91 -32.66 17.92
C THR A 39 -37.18 -33.93 17.41
N SER A 40 -37.18 -34.97 18.25
CA SER A 40 -36.53 -36.30 18.19
C SER A 40 -36.92 -37.27 17.04
N PRO A 41 -36.21 -38.42 16.88
CA PRO A 41 -36.11 -39.24 15.65
C PRO A 41 -37.10 -40.43 15.65
N PRO A 42 -37.13 -41.35 14.64
CA PRO A 42 -36.22 -42.52 14.68
C PRO A 42 -35.92 -43.27 13.33
N THR A 43 -35.05 -44.29 13.47
CA THR A 43 -35.09 -45.67 12.89
C THR A 43 -34.57 -46.01 11.48
N THR A 44 -33.53 -46.88 11.50
CA THR A 44 -33.35 -48.18 10.78
C THR A 44 -33.21 -48.18 9.25
N SER A 45 -32.46 -49.03 8.57
CA SER A 45 -31.76 -50.29 8.89
C SER A 45 -30.74 -50.63 7.78
N ARG A 46 -29.65 -51.28 8.20
CA ARG A 46 -29.01 -52.49 7.63
C ARG A 46 -28.96 -52.68 6.11
N SER A 47 -27.73 -52.96 5.65
CA SER A 47 -27.26 -54.13 4.86
C SER A 47 -26.23 -53.66 3.82
N ALA A 48 -25.03 -54.22 3.67
CA ALA A 48 -24.44 -55.44 4.18
C ALA A 48 -22.91 -55.28 4.27
N GLU A 49 -22.33 -55.78 5.36
CA GLU A 49 -20.90 -56.10 5.49
C GLU A 49 -20.63 -57.50 4.90
N ARG A 50 -19.40 -57.67 4.37
CA ARG A 50 -18.63 -58.88 3.96
C ARG A 50 -18.08 -58.63 2.54
N PHE A 51 -16.79 -58.60 2.25
CA PHE A 51 -15.67 -59.40 2.78
C PHE A 51 -14.34 -58.62 2.65
N ILE A 52 -13.47 -58.83 3.62
CA ILE A 52 -12.07 -58.40 3.71
C ILE A 52 -11.21 -59.27 2.78
N GLN A 53 -10.32 -58.68 1.98
CA GLN A 53 -8.89 -59.05 1.92
C GLN A 53 -8.04 -58.11 1.03
N SER A 54 -7.31 -57.23 1.74
CA SER A 54 -5.89 -56.85 1.60
C SER A 54 -5.32 -56.18 0.33
N LYS A 55 -4.56 -55.12 0.63
CA LYS A 55 -3.49 -54.41 -0.12
C LYS A 55 -3.97 -53.35 -1.11
N GLU A 56 -4.09 -52.12 -0.62
CA GLU A 56 -3.01 -51.11 -0.56
C GLU A 56 -2.70 -50.49 -1.92
N ARG A 57 -3.20 -49.25 -2.04
CA ARG A 57 -2.60 -48.07 -2.69
C ARG A 57 -2.67 -48.00 -4.22
N ASP A 58 -3.81 -47.46 -4.63
CA ASP A 58 -3.97 -46.25 -5.44
C ASP A 58 -3.24 -46.19 -6.79
N ASN A 59 -4.00 -46.64 -7.79
CA ASN A 59 -3.79 -46.41 -9.20
C ASN A 59 -4.65 -45.22 -9.66
N GLN A 60 -4.00 -44.23 -10.28
CA GLN A 60 -4.41 -43.49 -11.48
C GLN A 60 -5.85 -42.93 -11.59
N SER A 61 -5.97 -41.62 -11.79
CA SER A 61 -6.02 -41.05 -13.15
C SER A 61 -6.18 -39.53 -13.16
N CYS A 62 -5.31 -38.91 -13.95
CA CYS A 62 -5.32 -37.58 -14.54
C CYS A 62 -6.67 -36.84 -14.63
N PHE A 63 -6.71 -35.59 -14.17
CA PHE A 63 -7.28 -34.44 -14.88
C PHE A 63 -6.52 -33.18 -14.45
N GLY A 64 -6.14 -32.35 -15.42
CA GLY A 64 -5.19 -31.26 -15.24
C GLY A 64 -5.70 -30.13 -14.35
N GLU A 65 -4.88 -29.74 -13.38
CA GLU A 65 -5.05 -28.51 -12.61
C GLU A 65 -4.00 -27.49 -13.06
N THR A 66 -4.48 -26.33 -13.46
CA THR A 66 -3.72 -25.08 -13.57
C THR A 66 -3.10 -24.75 -12.22
N VAL A 67 -1.76 -24.86 -12.14
CA VAL A 67 -0.98 -24.45 -10.98
C VAL A 67 -0.94 -22.92 -10.94
N HIS A 68 -1.70 -22.32 -10.02
CA HIS A 68 -1.45 -20.94 -9.57
C HIS A 68 -0.19 -20.93 -8.66
N PRO A 69 0.68 -19.91 -8.76
CA PRO A 69 1.88 -19.85 -7.94
C PRO A 69 1.49 -19.65 -6.47
N SER A 70 1.83 -20.63 -5.65
CA SER A 70 1.82 -20.55 -4.19
C SER A 70 2.73 -19.41 -3.74
N LEU A 71 2.19 -18.48 -2.96
CA LEU A 71 2.95 -17.50 -2.19
C LEU A 71 3.85 -18.29 -1.21
N GLU A 72 5.13 -18.45 -1.58
CA GLU A 72 6.15 -18.94 -0.67
C GLU A 72 6.20 -18.01 0.53
N THR A 73 6.00 -18.58 1.72
CA THR A 73 6.29 -17.95 3.00
C THR A 73 7.69 -17.36 2.95
N ARG A 74 7.85 -16.05 3.16
CA ARG A 74 9.16 -15.40 3.21
C ARG A 74 9.99 -16.07 4.32
N PRO A 75 11.08 -16.79 4.00
CA PRO A 75 11.93 -17.37 5.03
C PRO A 75 12.58 -16.23 5.80
N ILE A 76 12.53 -16.30 7.13
CA ILE A 76 13.39 -15.49 7.99
C ILE A 76 14.83 -15.84 7.56
N CYS A 77 15.56 -14.86 7.05
CA CYS A 77 16.92 -15.06 6.58
C CYS A 77 17.77 -15.53 7.77
N ILE A 78 18.39 -16.71 7.65
CA ILE A 78 19.24 -17.35 8.68
C ILE A 78 20.32 -16.40 9.27
N PRO A 79 20.91 -15.44 8.52
CA PRO A 79 21.83 -14.43 9.08
C PRO A 79 21.17 -13.38 9.97
N CYS A 80 19.88 -13.05 9.79
CA CYS A 80 19.13 -12.15 10.68
C CYS A 80 18.87 -12.80 12.04
N ALA A 81 18.75 -14.13 12.08
CA ALA A 81 18.63 -14.88 13.33
C ALA A 81 19.96 -14.96 14.09
N GLU A 82 21.10 -15.08 13.40
CA GLU A 82 22.42 -15.16 14.02
C GLU A 82 22.93 -13.80 14.56
N ALA A 83 22.63 -12.69 13.88
CA ALA A 83 23.00 -11.34 14.35
C ALA A 83 22.27 -10.91 15.63
N ALA A 84 21.04 -11.39 15.84
CA ALA A 84 20.28 -11.15 17.07
C ALA A 84 20.85 -11.89 18.29
N ILE A 85 21.65 -12.95 18.07
CA ILE A 85 22.21 -13.79 19.14
C ILE A 85 23.59 -13.29 19.58
N THR A 86 24.39 -12.70 18.68
CA THR A 86 25.81 -12.40 18.97
C THR A 86 26.10 -10.96 19.41
N ASN A 87 25.16 -10.03 19.24
CA ASN A 87 25.33 -8.59 19.53
C ASN A 87 26.60 -7.97 18.91
N ASP A 88 27.19 -8.63 17.90
CA ASP A 88 28.45 -8.26 17.26
C ASP A 88 28.20 -7.75 15.84
N LYS A 89 28.11 -6.43 15.71
CA LYS A 89 27.91 -5.72 14.44
C LYS A 89 29.10 -5.83 13.47
N SER A 90 30.25 -6.36 13.91
CA SER A 90 31.46 -6.48 13.08
C SER A 90 31.44 -7.71 12.17
N LEU A 91 30.76 -8.79 12.61
CA LEU A 91 30.63 -10.02 11.84
C LEU A 91 29.58 -9.89 10.72
N SER A 92 28.45 -9.20 10.95
CA SER A 92 27.43 -8.96 9.92
C SER A 92 27.91 -7.99 8.83
N ALA A 93 28.69 -6.97 9.20
CA ALA A 93 29.26 -6.00 8.27
C ALA A 93 30.24 -6.64 7.26
N ARG A 94 31.02 -7.64 7.68
CA ARG A 94 31.97 -8.35 6.80
C ARG A 94 31.31 -9.19 5.71
N TYR A 95 30.11 -9.73 5.96
CA TYR A 95 29.43 -10.61 5.01
C TYR A 95 28.39 -9.90 4.14
N LEU A 96 27.75 -8.82 4.63
CA LEU A 96 26.68 -8.12 3.90
C LEU A 96 27.17 -6.88 3.14
N TYR A 97 28.22 -6.20 3.64
CA TYR A 97 28.72 -4.92 3.10
C TYR A 97 30.23 -4.74 3.38
N PRO A 98 31.14 -5.54 2.78
CA PRO A 98 32.56 -5.49 3.12
C PRO A 98 33.20 -4.11 2.86
N ASP A 99 34.02 -3.67 3.82
CA ASP A 99 34.85 -2.46 3.73
C ASP A 99 36.11 -2.75 2.89
N PRO A 100 36.31 -2.10 1.72
CA PRO A 100 37.52 -2.28 0.92
C PRO A 100 38.80 -1.74 1.61
N HIS A 101 38.71 -1.00 2.72
CA HIS A 101 39.86 -0.47 3.46
C HIS A 101 40.31 -1.32 4.66
N ALA A 102 39.68 -2.46 4.93
CA ALA A 102 40.03 -3.34 6.04
C ALA A 102 41.38 -4.08 5.89
N PHE A 103 42.01 -4.04 4.71
CA PHE A 103 43.35 -4.59 4.49
C PHE A 103 44.42 -3.47 4.58
N LYS A 104 44.69 -2.99 5.79
CA LYS A 104 45.95 -2.25 6.06
C LYS A 104 47.01 -3.24 6.54
N HIS A 105 48.03 -3.39 5.70
CA HIS A 105 49.36 -3.98 5.92
C HIS A 105 49.66 -4.56 7.30
N HIS A 106 49.73 -5.88 7.41
CA HIS A 106 50.56 -6.50 8.43
C HIS A 106 52.01 -6.47 7.96
N SER A 107 52.82 -5.76 8.73
CA SER A 107 54.26 -5.66 8.61
C SER A 107 54.95 -7.01 8.83
N ALA A 108 56.07 -7.16 8.13
CA ALA A 108 56.92 -8.34 8.13
C ALA A 108 57.40 -8.77 9.53
N SER A 109 57.32 -10.08 9.82
CA SER A 109 58.38 -10.83 10.52
C SER A 109 58.16 -12.32 10.29
N GLY A 110 59.25 -13.03 9.96
CA GLY A 110 59.24 -14.37 9.38
C GLY A 110 59.12 -15.53 10.37
N GLY A 111 58.99 -16.73 9.80
CA GLY A 111 59.17 -18.00 10.51
C GLY A 111 58.32 -19.16 10.01
N SER A 112 58.87 -19.93 9.06
CA SER A 112 58.71 -21.39 8.84
C SER A 112 57.32 -22.06 8.88
N GLY A 113 56.78 -22.31 7.68
CA GLY A 113 56.44 -23.63 7.13
C GLY A 113 55.33 -24.49 7.77
N VAL A 114 54.17 -24.60 7.10
CA VAL A 114 53.37 -25.84 6.98
C VAL A 114 52.60 -25.85 5.63
N ARG A 115 52.70 -26.99 4.94
CA ARG A 115 51.99 -27.56 3.78
C ARG A 115 50.85 -26.77 3.10
N GLU A 116 50.98 -26.67 1.78
CA GLU A 116 50.00 -26.17 0.80
C GLU A 116 48.77 -27.10 0.67
N GLU A 117 47.59 -26.54 0.95
CA GLU A 117 46.30 -27.01 0.42
C GLU A 117 45.94 -26.11 -0.79
N PRO A 118 45.35 -26.63 -1.87
CA PRO A 118 45.18 -25.86 -3.11
C PRO A 118 44.12 -24.76 -2.92
N GLU A 119 44.56 -23.50 -2.94
CA GLU A 119 43.70 -22.32 -3.04
C GLU A 119 42.92 -22.34 -4.36
N ASN A 120 41.73 -22.94 -4.35
CA ASN A 120 40.71 -22.64 -5.34
C ASN A 120 39.95 -21.37 -4.89
N THR A 121 40.65 -20.24 -4.86
CA THR A 121 40.01 -18.94 -4.67
C THR A 121 39.55 -18.43 -6.03
N ASN A 122 38.40 -18.91 -6.48
CA ASN A 122 37.67 -18.23 -7.54
C ASN A 122 37.04 -16.96 -6.93
N PHE A 123 37.87 -15.94 -6.69
CA PHE A 123 37.41 -14.61 -6.28
C PHE A 123 36.62 -14.02 -7.44
N CYS A 124 35.29 -14.10 -7.38
CA CYS A 124 34.43 -13.24 -8.18
C CYS A 124 34.87 -11.78 -7.95
N SER A 125 35.14 -11.06 -9.03
CA SER A 125 35.43 -9.63 -9.00
C SER A 125 34.32 -8.90 -8.24
N TRP A 126 34.62 -8.39 -7.05
CA TRP A 126 33.74 -7.51 -6.29
C TRP A 126 33.61 -6.19 -7.06
N GLU A 127 32.54 -6.01 -7.81
CA GLU A 127 32.26 -4.71 -8.44
C GLU A 127 32.18 -3.64 -7.34
N GLU A 128 32.98 -2.58 -7.47
CA GLU A 128 32.98 -1.47 -6.52
C GLU A 128 31.60 -0.79 -6.53
N CYS A 129 30.99 -0.63 -5.35
CA CYS A 129 29.72 0.09 -5.23
C CYS A 129 29.88 1.57 -5.67
N SER A 130 28.79 2.17 -6.16
CA SER A 130 28.82 3.55 -6.66
C SER A 130 29.32 4.57 -5.62
N PRO A 131 29.93 5.70 -6.07
CA PRO A 131 30.38 6.76 -5.16
C PRO A 131 29.25 7.33 -4.28
N PHE A 132 28.04 7.47 -4.84
CA PHE A 132 26.86 7.93 -4.12
C PHE A 132 26.45 6.95 -3.02
N TYR A 133 26.37 5.66 -3.33
CA TYR A 133 26.10 4.62 -2.35
C TYR A 133 27.13 4.61 -1.20
N ARG A 134 28.43 4.76 -1.53
CA ARG A 134 29.50 4.89 -0.53
C ARG A 134 29.35 6.13 0.33
N ALA A 135 29.00 7.28 -0.26
CA ALA A 135 28.73 8.51 0.50
C ALA A 135 27.56 8.32 1.50
N CYS A 136 26.48 7.65 1.06
CA CYS A 136 25.37 7.29 1.94
C CYS A 136 25.77 6.35 3.08
N ARG A 137 26.61 5.35 2.79
CA ARG A 137 27.17 4.42 3.78
C ARG A 137 28.05 5.12 4.82
N GLU A 138 28.95 5.98 4.35
CA GLU A 138 29.99 6.65 5.15
C GLU A 138 29.50 7.93 5.84
N ASN A 139 28.19 8.18 5.81
CA ASN A 139 27.55 9.35 6.40
C ASN A 139 28.08 10.71 5.88
N LYS A 140 28.47 10.78 4.60
CA LYS A 140 29.00 12.00 3.95
C LYS A 140 27.85 12.90 3.47
N ILE A 141 27.21 13.60 4.41
CA ILE A 141 25.99 14.39 4.19
C ILE A 141 26.14 15.41 3.04
N ASP A 142 27.25 16.15 3.00
CA ASP A 142 27.44 17.20 1.99
C ASP A 142 27.62 16.62 0.58
N ASP A 143 28.37 15.53 0.46
CA ASP A 143 28.52 14.80 -0.81
C ASP A 143 27.17 14.28 -1.30
N VAL A 144 26.36 13.69 -0.40
CA VAL A 144 25.01 13.22 -0.73
C VAL A 144 24.13 14.36 -1.23
N LYS A 145 24.16 15.53 -0.57
CA LYS A 145 23.41 16.71 -1.03
C LYS A 145 23.83 17.15 -2.42
N GLU A 146 25.13 17.11 -2.72
CA GLU A 146 25.65 17.48 -4.04
C GLU A 146 25.23 16.48 -5.12
N PHE A 147 25.30 15.17 -4.83
CA PHE A 147 24.79 14.15 -5.73
C PHE A 147 23.28 14.32 -6.02
N LEU A 148 22.47 14.50 -4.96
CA LEU A 148 21.01 14.64 -5.08
C LEU A 148 20.55 15.86 -5.89
N ARG A 149 21.40 16.89 -6.05
CA ARG A 149 21.10 18.04 -6.91
C ARG A 149 21.05 17.72 -8.40
N THR A 150 21.73 16.65 -8.81
CA THR A 150 21.94 16.34 -10.23
C THR A 150 21.39 14.98 -10.64
N MET A 151 21.14 14.09 -9.67
CA MET A 151 20.65 12.74 -9.93
C MET A 151 19.17 12.68 -10.30
N THR A 152 18.87 11.75 -11.19
CA THR A 152 17.53 11.25 -11.49
C THR A 152 17.06 10.26 -10.42
N PRO A 153 15.74 10.03 -10.25
CA PRO A 153 15.23 9.02 -9.32
C PRO A 153 15.79 7.63 -9.58
N GLU A 154 15.97 7.24 -10.84
CA GLU A 154 16.54 5.95 -11.22
C GLU A 154 18.00 5.80 -10.77
N GLU A 155 18.75 6.90 -10.72
CA GLU A 155 20.12 6.91 -10.19
C GLU A 155 20.13 6.85 -8.65
N ILE A 156 19.17 7.52 -7.99
CA ILE A 156 19.00 7.47 -6.53
C ILE A 156 18.64 6.04 -6.08
N ASP A 157 17.74 5.39 -6.82
CA ASP A 157 17.23 4.04 -6.54
C ASP A 157 18.06 2.93 -7.17
N LYS A 158 19.22 3.27 -7.76
CA LYS A 158 20.11 2.30 -8.36
C LYS A 158 20.50 1.22 -7.34
N MET A 159 20.27 -0.03 -7.73
CA MET A 159 20.68 -1.19 -6.93
C MET A 159 22.18 -1.47 -7.15
N GLU A 160 22.88 -1.70 -6.05
CA GLU A 160 24.28 -2.15 -6.04
C GLU A 160 24.39 -3.67 -6.22
N PRO A 161 25.59 -4.27 -6.31
CA PRO A 161 25.76 -5.70 -6.58
C PRO A 161 25.05 -6.66 -5.62
N ASN A 162 24.77 -6.25 -4.38
CA ASN A 162 23.96 -7.03 -3.42
C ASN A 162 22.45 -6.76 -3.50
N GLY A 163 22.01 -5.95 -4.47
CA GLY A 163 20.63 -5.52 -4.67
C GLY A 163 20.19 -4.36 -3.76
N SER A 164 21.02 -3.89 -2.83
CA SER A 164 20.68 -2.79 -1.94
C SER A 164 20.77 -1.44 -2.67
N THR A 165 19.87 -0.52 -2.34
CA THR A 165 19.89 0.88 -2.80
C THR A 165 20.58 1.78 -1.77
N ALA A 166 20.81 3.05 -2.11
CA ALA A 166 21.33 4.05 -1.18
C ALA A 166 20.46 4.18 0.10
N LEU A 167 19.14 4.01 -0.04
CA LEU A 167 18.22 4.06 1.10
C LEU A 167 18.40 2.87 2.06
N HIS A 168 18.65 1.66 1.53
CA HIS A 168 18.96 0.49 2.35
C HIS A 168 20.20 0.71 3.21
N VAL A 169 21.30 1.16 2.60
CA VAL A 169 22.57 1.31 3.32
C VAL A 169 22.52 2.45 4.33
N ALA A 170 21.83 3.56 4.02
CA ALA A 170 21.63 4.64 4.98
C ALA A 170 20.80 4.15 6.20
N CYS A 171 19.79 3.31 5.98
CA CYS A 171 18.99 2.70 7.05
C CYS A 171 19.81 1.74 7.92
N TYR A 172 20.58 0.84 7.29
CA TYR A 172 21.43 -0.14 7.96
C TYR A 172 22.50 0.49 8.86
N TYR A 173 23.16 1.53 8.37
CA TYR A 173 24.21 2.22 9.11
C TYR A 173 23.68 3.25 10.12
N GLY A 174 22.36 3.48 10.15
CA GLY A 174 21.76 4.42 11.11
C GLY A 174 21.93 5.89 10.73
N ASN A 175 22.21 6.20 9.47
CA ASN A 175 22.50 7.55 8.98
C ASN A 175 21.21 8.34 8.76
N ILE A 176 20.52 8.69 9.85
CA ILE A 176 19.16 9.25 9.82
C ILE A 176 19.01 10.50 8.96
N GLU A 177 19.98 11.40 8.96
CA GLU A 177 19.93 12.61 8.14
C GLU A 177 20.01 12.29 6.64
N ILE A 178 20.82 11.29 6.27
CA ILE A 178 20.88 10.80 4.89
C ILE A 178 19.57 10.11 4.52
N VAL A 179 18.98 9.33 5.43
CA VAL A 179 17.65 8.75 5.21
C VAL A 179 16.63 9.86 4.90
N ARG A 180 16.61 10.95 5.68
CA ARG A 180 15.73 12.10 5.40
C ARG A 180 15.99 12.69 4.03
N LEU A 181 17.24 12.99 3.69
CA LEU A 181 17.61 13.54 2.38
C LEU A 181 17.18 12.66 1.21
N LEU A 182 17.36 11.35 1.33
CA LEU A 182 16.95 10.38 0.30
C LEU A 182 15.43 10.34 0.15
N LEU A 183 14.68 10.31 1.26
CA LEU A 183 13.22 10.31 1.25
C LEU A 183 12.65 11.63 0.71
N ASP A 184 13.28 12.76 1.02
CA ASP A 184 12.94 14.09 0.49
C ASP A 184 13.23 14.19 -1.03
N ALA A 185 14.19 13.39 -1.51
CA ALA A 185 14.50 13.23 -2.93
C ALA A 185 13.65 12.14 -3.63
N ASP A 186 12.54 11.70 -3.01
CA ASP A 186 11.62 10.67 -3.51
C ASP A 186 12.26 9.27 -3.72
N ALA A 187 13.31 8.90 -2.98
CA ALA A 187 13.84 7.53 -3.03
C ALA A 187 12.75 6.49 -2.72
N ASP A 188 12.69 5.42 -3.50
CA ASP A 188 11.64 4.41 -3.41
C ASP A 188 11.78 3.56 -2.14
N ARG A 189 10.75 3.66 -1.29
CA ARG A 189 10.65 2.94 -0.01
C ARG A 189 10.37 1.43 -0.19
N GLY A 190 9.94 1.02 -1.38
CA GLY A 190 9.43 -0.32 -1.71
C GLY A 190 10.39 -1.24 -2.45
N ILE A 191 11.62 -0.80 -2.78
CA ILE A 191 12.60 -1.67 -3.45
C ILE A 191 13.12 -2.72 -2.48
N THR A 192 13.16 -3.99 -2.91
CA THR A 192 13.75 -5.08 -2.12
C THR A 192 15.14 -5.43 -2.62
N ASN A 193 16.08 -5.65 -1.70
CA ASN A 193 17.41 -6.16 -2.03
C ASN A 193 17.39 -7.66 -2.39
N LYS A 194 18.55 -8.26 -2.70
CA LYS A 194 18.65 -9.69 -3.03
C LYS A 194 18.19 -10.61 -1.90
N PHE A 195 18.16 -10.12 -0.66
CA PHE A 195 17.68 -10.83 0.53
C PHE A 195 16.18 -10.63 0.79
N LYS A 196 15.45 -9.96 -0.12
CA LYS A 196 14.01 -9.63 0.02
C LYS A 196 13.69 -8.68 1.19
N CYS A 197 14.70 -7.95 1.67
CA CYS A 197 14.55 -6.91 2.67
C CYS A 197 14.25 -5.56 1.99
N LEU A 198 13.35 -4.78 2.58
CA LEU A 198 13.11 -3.38 2.27
C LEU A 198 14.10 -2.49 3.06
N PRO A 199 14.30 -1.22 2.69
CA PRO A 199 15.10 -0.29 3.50
C PRO A 199 14.58 -0.16 4.94
N TYR A 200 13.26 -0.24 5.12
CA TYR A 200 12.62 -0.28 6.43
C TYR A 200 13.11 -1.45 7.31
N ASP A 201 13.34 -2.62 6.72
CA ASP A 201 13.77 -3.81 7.48
C ASP A 201 15.21 -3.68 7.98
N GLU A 202 16.01 -2.97 7.20
CA GLU A 202 17.41 -2.70 7.50
C GLU A 202 17.55 -1.53 8.49
N ALA A 203 16.47 -0.84 8.88
CA ALA A 203 16.54 0.34 9.74
C ALA A 203 17.15 0.02 11.12
N ALA A 204 18.29 0.65 11.41
CA ALA A 204 19.04 0.44 12.65
C ALA A 204 18.32 0.92 13.92
N THR A 205 17.34 1.83 13.81
CA THR A 205 16.63 2.43 14.95
C THR A 205 15.14 2.61 14.67
N ASP A 206 14.33 2.65 15.74
CA ASP A 206 12.91 2.97 15.66
C ASP A 206 12.63 4.42 15.21
N GLU A 207 13.62 5.29 15.36
CA GLU A 207 13.57 6.66 14.83
C GLU A 207 13.61 6.66 13.31
N ILE A 208 14.50 5.86 12.70
CA ILE A 208 14.56 5.69 11.24
C ILE A 208 13.30 5.00 10.74
N LYS A 209 12.83 3.93 11.40
CA LYS A 209 11.56 3.28 11.04
C LYS A 209 10.38 4.26 11.03
N ALA A 210 10.39 5.27 11.90
CA ALA A 210 9.37 6.31 11.93
C ALA A 210 9.26 7.11 10.63
N LEU A 211 10.36 7.26 9.88
CA LEU A 211 10.41 8.03 8.64
C LEU A 211 9.70 7.35 7.48
N PHE A 212 9.51 6.02 7.58
CA PHE A 212 8.76 5.23 6.61
C PHE A 212 7.27 5.18 6.92
N ILE A 213 6.86 5.73 8.06
CA ILE A 213 5.45 5.89 8.41
C ILE A 213 5.02 7.26 7.92
N ARG A 214 3.94 7.29 7.15
CA ARG A 214 3.41 8.53 6.59
C ARG A 214 3.14 9.56 7.70
N VAL A 215 3.59 10.79 7.48
CA VAL A 215 3.24 11.89 8.38
C VAL A 215 1.82 12.36 8.03
N PRO A 216 0.90 12.57 9.00
CA PRO A 216 -0.53 12.83 8.71
C PRO A 216 -0.82 14.26 8.22
N THR A 217 0.08 14.88 7.46
CA THR A 217 -0.19 16.19 6.82
C THR A 217 -1.14 16.05 5.64
N SER A 218 -1.28 14.83 5.08
CA SER A 218 -2.26 14.49 4.05
C SER A 218 -3.42 13.68 4.65
N ASN A 219 -4.64 14.22 4.54
CA ASN A 219 -5.92 13.62 4.94
C ASN A 219 -6.32 12.42 4.06
N ARG A 220 -5.37 11.51 3.82
CA ARG A 220 -5.50 10.44 2.83
C ARG A 220 -6.46 9.36 3.30
N LEU A 221 -6.33 8.91 4.54
CA LEU A 221 -7.19 7.89 5.17
C LEU A 221 -8.21 8.48 6.15
N VAL A 222 -8.20 9.80 6.33
CA VAL A 222 -9.14 10.56 7.17
C VAL A 222 -9.67 11.75 6.39
N SER A 223 -10.98 11.79 6.13
CA SER A 223 -11.61 12.96 5.52
C SER A 223 -12.10 13.95 6.57
N ASN A 224 -11.97 15.24 6.29
CA ASN A 224 -12.55 16.35 7.07
C ASN A 224 -13.63 16.98 6.20
N THR A 225 -14.90 16.71 6.50
CA THR A 225 -16.00 17.04 5.58
C THR A 225 -16.12 18.54 5.30
N GLY A 226 -16.29 18.84 4.00
CA GLY A 226 -16.28 20.17 3.39
C GLY A 226 -16.09 20.14 1.86
N ALA A 227 -15.45 19.09 1.33
CA ALA A 227 -15.45 18.73 -0.09
C ALA A 227 -16.03 17.31 -0.22
N VAL A 228 -17.13 17.19 -0.94
CA VAL A 228 -18.04 16.04 -0.91
C VAL A 228 -17.44 14.86 -1.70
N GLU A 229 -16.81 13.90 -1.00
CA GLU A 229 -16.18 12.68 -1.56
C GLU A 229 -17.21 11.68 -2.15
N TRP A 230 -18.49 11.82 -1.79
CA TRP A 230 -19.58 10.99 -2.27
C TRP A 230 -20.90 11.75 -2.38
N VAL A 231 -21.83 11.29 -3.23
CA VAL A 231 -23.16 11.90 -3.36
C VAL A 231 -24.26 10.88 -3.07
N LEU A 232 -25.33 11.33 -2.42
CA LEU A 232 -26.56 10.54 -2.28
C LEU A 232 -27.11 10.21 -3.68
N ILE A 233 -27.48 8.95 -3.87
CA ILE A 233 -28.02 8.43 -5.12
C ILE A 233 -29.46 7.97 -4.88
N ASP A 234 -30.37 8.42 -5.73
CA ASP A 234 -31.67 7.79 -6.00
C ASP A 234 -31.56 6.87 -7.23
N ASP A 235 -32.66 6.19 -7.62
CA ASP A 235 -32.61 5.24 -8.73
C ASP A 235 -32.15 5.88 -10.07
N ASP A 236 -32.42 7.17 -10.28
CA ASP A 236 -32.01 7.93 -11.48
C ASP A 236 -30.49 8.19 -11.51
N VAL A 237 -29.88 8.50 -10.36
CA VAL A 237 -28.43 8.73 -10.27
C VAL A 237 -27.62 7.42 -10.34
N LEU A 238 -28.25 6.26 -10.10
CA LEU A 238 -27.63 4.94 -10.31
C LEU A 238 -27.35 4.69 -11.80
N GLU A 239 -28.27 5.08 -12.69
CA GLU A 239 -28.11 4.99 -14.14
C GLU A 239 -26.94 5.88 -14.60
N LYS A 240 -26.84 7.09 -14.05
CA LYS A 240 -25.71 7.99 -14.30
C LYS A 240 -24.35 7.40 -13.89
N ALA A 241 -24.28 6.68 -12.77
CA ALA A 241 -23.05 6.00 -12.36
C ALA A 241 -22.60 4.95 -13.39
N ALA A 242 -23.55 4.20 -13.94
CA ALA A 242 -23.30 3.22 -14.98
C ALA A 242 -22.88 3.87 -16.32
N GLU A 243 -23.51 5.00 -16.68
CA GLU A 243 -23.15 5.80 -17.86
C GLU A 243 -21.72 6.34 -17.76
N ASP A 244 -21.37 6.98 -16.63
CA ASP A 244 -20.03 7.53 -16.40
C ASP A 244 -18.96 6.42 -16.47
N ARG A 245 -19.24 5.24 -15.88
CA ARG A 245 -18.37 4.06 -16.02
C ARG A 245 -18.24 3.60 -17.47
N GLY A 246 -19.34 3.64 -18.23
CA GLY A 246 -19.38 3.35 -19.66
C GLY A 246 -18.48 4.30 -20.46
N LEU A 247 -18.50 5.60 -20.15
CA LEU A 247 -17.64 6.60 -20.76
C LEU A 247 -16.15 6.37 -20.45
N ILE A 248 -15.82 5.98 -19.21
CA ILE A 248 -14.44 5.63 -18.82
C ILE A 248 -13.97 4.39 -19.60
N LYS A 249 -14.82 3.35 -19.68
CA LYS A 249 -14.53 2.15 -20.45
C LYS A 249 -14.33 2.45 -21.95
N TYR A 250 -15.22 3.24 -22.53
CA TYR A 250 -15.12 3.67 -23.93
C TYR A 250 -13.81 4.42 -24.19
N ALA A 251 -13.40 5.31 -23.28
CA ALA A 251 -12.14 6.03 -23.38
C ALA A 251 -10.94 5.07 -23.38
N TYR A 252 -10.97 3.99 -22.59
CA TYR A 252 -9.95 2.95 -22.62
C TYR A 252 -9.97 2.16 -23.94
N ASP A 253 -11.11 1.58 -24.29
CA ASP A 253 -11.25 0.67 -25.44
C ASP A 253 -10.89 1.34 -26.77
N THR A 254 -11.19 2.64 -26.92
CA THR A 254 -10.86 3.41 -28.13
C THR A 254 -9.41 3.86 -28.23
N ASN A 255 -8.63 3.81 -27.14
CA ASN A 255 -7.25 4.26 -27.10
C ASN A 255 -6.25 3.15 -26.77
N ILE A 256 -6.69 1.93 -26.44
CA ILE A 256 -5.79 0.85 -26.05
C ILE A 256 -4.77 0.45 -27.14
N SER A 257 -5.15 0.56 -28.42
CA SER A 257 -4.24 0.33 -29.55
C SER A 257 -3.14 1.39 -29.65
N ASN A 258 -3.31 2.54 -28.99
CA ASN A 258 -2.33 3.62 -28.92
C ASN A 258 -2.36 4.25 -27.51
N ILE A 259 -1.98 3.44 -26.52
CA ILE A 259 -1.95 3.84 -25.10
C ILE A 259 -0.99 5.02 -24.85
N ASP A 260 0.04 5.17 -25.70
CA ASP A 260 1.01 6.28 -25.66
C ASP A 260 0.29 7.64 -25.75
N LYS A 261 -0.75 7.73 -26.60
CA LYS A 261 -1.56 8.94 -26.73
C LYS A 261 -2.25 9.33 -25.41
N MET A 262 -2.64 8.36 -24.58
CA MET A 262 -3.22 8.64 -23.26
C MET A 262 -2.15 9.24 -22.35
N PHE A 263 -0.99 8.60 -22.23
CA PHE A 263 0.12 9.11 -21.41
C PHE A 263 0.59 10.49 -21.86
N ASP A 264 0.75 10.70 -23.16
CA ASP A 264 1.14 11.99 -23.75
C ASP A 264 0.16 13.12 -23.39
N ARG A 265 -1.13 12.84 -23.51
CA ARG A 265 -2.16 13.82 -23.17
C ARG A 265 -2.18 14.11 -21.68
N ILE A 266 -2.05 13.09 -20.83
CA ILE A 266 -1.98 13.28 -19.39
C ILE A 266 -0.76 14.15 -19.03
N GLN A 267 0.43 13.82 -19.51
CA GLN A 267 1.64 14.62 -19.26
C GLN A 267 1.44 16.08 -19.72
N LYS A 268 1.14 16.27 -21.00
CA LYS A 268 1.13 17.60 -21.63
C LYS A 268 -0.01 18.50 -21.16
N ASN A 269 -1.20 17.96 -20.98
CA ASN A 269 -2.39 18.77 -20.70
C ASN A 269 -2.79 18.77 -19.24
N TYR A 270 -2.41 17.76 -18.46
CA TYR A 270 -2.76 17.68 -17.05
C TYR A 270 -1.56 18.01 -16.17
N VAL A 271 -0.47 17.25 -16.26
CA VAL A 271 0.71 17.45 -15.41
C VAL A 271 1.36 18.81 -15.67
N ASP A 272 1.69 19.10 -16.93
CA ASP A 272 2.45 20.32 -17.28
C ASP A 272 1.61 21.61 -17.22
N LYS A 273 0.28 21.50 -17.34
CA LYS A 273 -0.62 22.67 -17.37
C LYS A 273 -1.46 22.82 -16.12
N VAL A 274 -2.18 21.79 -15.70
CA VAL A 274 -3.11 21.87 -14.56
C VAL A 274 -2.32 21.80 -13.25
N LEU A 275 -1.40 20.85 -13.12
CA LEU A 275 -0.62 20.63 -11.89
C LEU A 275 0.63 21.52 -11.77
N ARG A 276 0.88 22.43 -12.72
CA ARG A 276 2.14 23.20 -12.82
C ARG A 276 2.59 23.93 -11.55
N ASN A 277 1.66 24.33 -10.70
CA ASN A 277 1.92 25.09 -9.47
C ASN A 277 1.73 24.24 -8.20
N SER A 278 1.61 22.91 -8.34
CA SER A 278 1.38 22.00 -7.21
C SER A 278 2.67 21.77 -6.41
N ARG A 279 2.53 21.54 -5.09
CA ARG A 279 3.68 21.15 -4.26
C ARG A 279 4.16 19.75 -4.68
N GLY A 280 5.47 19.61 -4.85
CA GLY A 280 6.07 18.35 -5.31
C GLY A 280 5.88 18.08 -6.80
N ILE A 281 5.63 19.11 -7.62
CA ILE A 281 5.43 18.97 -9.07
C ILE A 281 6.57 18.24 -9.77
N ASP A 282 7.81 18.40 -9.34
CA ASP A 282 8.94 17.69 -9.95
C ASP A 282 8.84 16.17 -9.71
N GLY A 283 8.47 15.76 -8.49
CA GLY A 283 8.16 14.36 -8.18
C GLY A 283 7.01 13.83 -9.02
N ILE A 284 5.91 14.59 -9.14
CA ILE A 284 4.77 14.24 -9.98
C ILE A 284 5.21 14.04 -11.43
N LYS A 285 5.92 15.00 -12.03
CA LYS A 285 6.41 14.93 -13.41
C LYS A 285 7.25 13.69 -13.65
N ARG A 286 8.19 13.38 -12.75
CA ARG A 286 9.05 12.22 -12.85
C ARG A 286 8.24 10.93 -12.94
N TYR A 287 7.28 10.71 -12.04
CA TYR A 287 6.43 9.52 -12.11
C TYR A 287 5.67 9.40 -13.43
N PHE A 288 5.14 10.51 -13.97
CA PHE A 288 4.41 10.48 -15.24
C PHE A 288 5.33 10.31 -16.47
N GLU A 289 6.55 10.83 -16.42
CA GLU A 289 7.57 10.61 -17.44
C GLU A 289 7.97 9.13 -17.51
N VAL A 290 8.19 8.49 -16.35
CA VAL A 290 8.46 7.04 -16.28
C VAL A 290 7.24 6.25 -16.74
N ALA A 291 6.03 6.61 -16.29
CA ALA A 291 4.79 5.98 -16.73
C ALA A 291 4.64 5.98 -18.25
N LYS A 292 4.96 7.11 -18.89
CA LYS A 292 4.94 7.27 -20.34
C LYS A 292 6.04 6.46 -21.02
N ARG A 293 7.28 6.56 -20.56
CA ARG A 293 8.45 5.89 -21.15
C ARG A 293 8.29 4.37 -21.13
N GLU A 294 7.82 3.83 -20.01
CA GLU A 294 7.62 2.39 -19.80
C GLU A 294 6.24 1.90 -20.22
N LYS A 295 5.33 2.81 -20.58
CA LYS A 295 3.91 2.53 -20.87
C LYS A 295 3.23 1.79 -19.72
N ASN A 296 3.62 2.13 -18.49
CA ASN A 296 3.24 1.40 -17.28
C ASN A 296 2.48 2.34 -16.33
N PRO A 297 1.15 2.18 -16.20
CA PRO A 297 0.34 3.06 -15.35
C PRO A 297 0.55 2.83 -13.85
N ILE A 298 1.33 1.82 -13.42
CA ILE A 298 1.70 1.65 -12.00
C ILE A 298 2.34 2.92 -11.44
N HIS A 299 3.15 3.62 -12.24
CA HIS A 299 3.81 4.85 -11.78
C HIS A 299 2.82 5.98 -11.50
N ILE A 300 1.62 5.95 -12.08
CA ILE A 300 0.53 6.88 -11.72
C ILE A 300 0.03 6.59 -10.28
N VAL A 301 -0.02 5.32 -9.88
CA VAL A 301 -0.36 4.94 -8.49
C VAL A 301 0.75 5.36 -7.53
N LYS A 302 2.02 5.22 -7.93
CA LYS A 302 3.15 5.74 -7.14
C LYS A 302 3.04 7.26 -6.96
N ALA A 303 2.80 8.02 -8.03
CA ALA A 303 2.53 9.46 -7.95
C ALA A 303 1.35 9.75 -7.01
N TYR A 304 0.28 8.96 -7.12
CA TYR A 304 -0.92 9.10 -6.30
C TYR A 304 -0.64 8.86 -4.82
N THR A 305 0.35 8.03 -4.46
CA THR A 305 0.68 7.67 -3.08
C THR A 305 1.79 8.52 -2.45
N ALA A 306 2.58 9.23 -3.27
CA ALA A 306 3.66 10.11 -2.86
C ALA A 306 3.18 11.32 -2.02
N GLU A 307 4.08 11.93 -1.25
CA GLU A 307 3.82 13.12 -0.42
C GLU A 307 3.80 14.41 -1.25
N THR A 308 2.93 14.45 -2.25
CA THR A 308 2.71 15.59 -3.14
C THR A 308 1.26 16.05 -3.08
N ASP A 309 0.94 17.18 -3.72
CA ASP A 309 -0.46 17.64 -3.81
C ASP A 309 -1.30 16.83 -4.81
N PHE A 310 -0.72 15.86 -5.55
CA PHE A 310 -1.42 15.14 -6.61
C PHE A 310 -2.67 14.40 -6.13
N TYR A 311 -2.59 13.67 -5.01
CA TYR A 311 -3.74 12.99 -4.40
C TYR A 311 -4.90 13.96 -4.16
N SER A 312 -4.62 15.07 -3.48
CA SER A 312 -5.63 16.04 -3.04
C SER A 312 -6.25 16.76 -4.23
N LEU A 313 -5.43 17.21 -5.18
CA LEU A 313 -5.88 17.92 -6.37
C LEU A 313 -6.74 17.02 -7.27
N LEU A 314 -6.29 15.80 -7.55
CA LEU A 314 -7.05 14.86 -8.38
C LEU A 314 -8.41 14.56 -7.76
N ASN A 315 -8.47 14.29 -6.46
CA ASN A 315 -9.74 14.01 -5.78
C ASN A 315 -10.67 15.23 -5.74
N ILE A 316 -10.17 16.44 -5.47
CA ILE A 316 -10.96 17.69 -5.50
C ILE A 316 -11.56 17.89 -6.88
N GLU A 317 -10.77 17.72 -7.94
CA GLU A 317 -11.24 17.97 -9.30
C GLU A 317 -12.27 16.93 -9.75
N LEU A 318 -12.07 15.66 -9.40
CA LEU A 318 -13.04 14.59 -9.64
C LEU A 318 -14.36 14.85 -8.89
N ALA A 319 -14.29 15.28 -7.63
CA ALA A 319 -15.46 15.58 -6.81
C ALA A 319 -16.21 16.85 -7.25
N GLY A 320 -15.47 17.89 -7.66
CA GLY A 320 -15.99 19.20 -8.03
C GLY A 320 -16.47 19.32 -9.47
N GLY A 321 -16.29 18.28 -10.31
CA GLY A 321 -16.76 18.29 -11.70
C GLY A 321 -16.09 19.35 -12.58
N SER A 322 -14.83 19.72 -12.29
CA SER A 322 -14.08 20.68 -13.11
C SER A 322 -14.09 20.27 -14.58
N SER A 323 -14.23 21.22 -15.51
CA SER A 323 -14.15 20.96 -16.95
C SER A 323 -12.70 20.93 -17.45
N ILE A 324 -11.79 21.59 -16.75
CA ILE A 324 -10.36 21.66 -17.12
C ILE A 324 -9.72 20.29 -16.85
N GLY A 325 -9.04 19.73 -17.86
CA GLY A 325 -8.38 18.42 -17.75
C GLY A 325 -9.33 17.24 -17.56
N GLN A 326 -10.64 17.40 -17.83
CA GLN A 326 -11.64 16.34 -17.63
C GLN A 326 -11.34 15.09 -18.45
N TYR A 327 -10.88 15.26 -19.70
CA TYR A 327 -10.51 14.14 -20.57
C TYR A 327 -9.28 13.40 -20.06
N GLU A 328 -8.26 14.13 -19.63
CA GLU A 328 -7.02 13.55 -19.11
C GLU A 328 -7.25 12.81 -17.78
N ARG A 329 -8.09 13.35 -16.89
CA ARG A 329 -8.53 12.62 -15.69
C ARG A 329 -9.32 11.36 -16.04
N ARG A 330 -10.18 11.40 -17.05
CA ARG A 330 -10.86 10.20 -17.56
C ARG A 330 -9.87 9.15 -18.06
N TYR A 331 -8.76 9.55 -18.67
CA TYR A 331 -7.70 8.61 -19.05
C TYR A 331 -6.98 8.00 -17.84
N ILE A 332 -6.72 8.78 -16.78
CA ILE A 332 -6.19 8.24 -15.53
C ILE A 332 -7.15 7.18 -14.96
N LEU A 333 -8.44 7.47 -14.89
CA LEU A 333 -9.45 6.50 -14.44
C LEU A 333 -9.48 5.26 -15.34
N ALA A 334 -9.47 5.45 -16.66
CA ALA A 334 -9.47 4.37 -17.63
C ALA A 334 -8.27 3.42 -17.46
N LEU A 335 -7.07 3.98 -17.28
CA LEU A 335 -5.86 3.21 -17.05
C LEU A 335 -5.95 2.41 -15.75
N LEU A 336 -6.33 3.04 -14.64
CA LEU A 336 -6.39 2.37 -13.34
C LEU A 336 -7.48 1.30 -13.28
N MET A 337 -8.61 1.50 -13.96
CA MET A 337 -9.74 0.56 -13.92
C MET A 337 -9.63 -0.61 -14.89
N TYR A 338 -8.95 -0.43 -16.04
CA TYR A 338 -9.02 -1.38 -17.15
C TYR A 338 -7.67 -1.85 -17.68
N HIS A 339 -6.54 -1.28 -17.25
CA HIS A 339 -5.24 -1.74 -17.71
C HIS A 339 -4.89 -3.14 -17.12
N PRO A 340 -4.47 -4.13 -17.94
CA PRO A 340 -4.24 -5.50 -17.49
C PRO A 340 -3.22 -5.64 -16.36
N VAL A 341 -2.27 -4.70 -16.26
CA VAL A 341 -1.27 -4.69 -15.18
C VAL A 341 -1.91 -4.67 -13.78
N PHE A 342 -3.14 -4.15 -13.68
CA PHE A 342 -3.87 -4.03 -12.43
C PHE A 342 -4.71 -5.25 -12.06
N GLU A 343 -4.86 -6.25 -12.94
CA GLU A 343 -5.66 -7.45 -12.66
C GLU A 343 -5.15 -8.21 -11.43
N LYS A 344 -3.83 -8.28 -11.25
CA LYS A 344 -3.19 -8.93 -10.09
C LYS A 344 -3.37 -8.15 -8.78
N PHE A 345 -3.73 -6.87 -8.86
CA PHE A 345 -3.98 -5.98 -7.72
C PHE A 345 -5.47 -5.80 -7.42
N SER A 346 -6.35 -6.42 -8.21
CA SER A 346 -7.80 -6.37 -7.98
C SER A 346 -8.18 -6.87 -6.59
N TYR A 347 -9.04 -6.12 -5.90
CA TYR A 347 -9.45 -6.42 -4.53
C TYR A 347 -10.97 -6.57 -4.40
N ALA A 348 -11.39 -7.59 -3.65
CA ALA A 348 -12.75 -7.77 -3.17
C ALA A 348 -12.68 -8.28 -1.73
N GLY A 349 -13.40 -7.63 -0.83
CA GLY A 349 -13.27 -7.86 0.60
C GLY A 349 -13.67 -6.62 1.42
N LEU A 350 -13.34 -6.65 2.70
CA LEU A 350 -13.58 -5.53 3.60
C LEU A 350 -12.44 -4.52 3.50
N ALA A 351 -12.78 -3.24 3.50
CA ALA A 351 -11.83 -2.15 3.65
C ALA A 351 -12.38 -1.11 4.63
N TYR A 352 -11.49 -0.43 5.34
CA TYR A 352 -11.80 0.44 6.46
C TYR A 352 -11.23 1.83 6.23
N ARG A 353 -11.98 2.87 6.59
CA ARG A 353 -11.55 4.27 6.50
C ARG A 353 -12.03 5.05 7.72
N GLY A 354 -11.15 5.88 8.27
CA GLY A 354 -11.51 6.85 9.29
C GLY A 354 -12.15 8.08 8.66
N MET A 355 -13.16 8.66 9.30
CA MET A 355 -13.78 9.90 8.83
C MET A 355 -14.11 10.81 10.00
N MET A 356 -13.92 12.11 9.81
CA MET A 356 -14.44 13.15 10.70
C MET A 356 -15.70 13.74 10.08
N LEU A 357 -16.85 13.40 10.64
CA LEU A 357 -18.17 13.74 10.13
C LEU A 357 -18.79 14.87 10.94
N THR A 358 -19.42 15.85 10.30
CA THR A 358 -20.33 16.80 10.99
C THR A 358 -21.67 16.12 11.28
N GLU A 359 -22.51 16.75 12.11
CA GLU A 359 -23.87 16.29 12.36
C GLU A 359 -24.67 16.10 11.04
N THR A 360 -24.55 17.04 10.11
CA THR A 360 -25.20 16.97 8.78
C THR A 360 -24.66 15.85 7.90
N ASP A 361 -23.40 15.46 8.04
CA ASP A 361 -22.86 14.31 7.30
C ASP A 361 -23.42 13.01 7.85
N VAL A 362 -23.51 12.89 9.18
CA VAL A 362 -24.06 11.70 9.85
C VAL A 362 -25.52 11.48 9.46
N GLU A 363 -26.31 12.54 9.35
CA GLU A 363 -27.71 12.50 8.93
C GLU A 363 -27.92 11.93 7.52
N GLN A 364 -26.89 11.93 6.67
CA GLN A 364 -26.96 11.38 5.31
C GLN A 364 -26.69 9.87 5.24
N TYR A 365 -26.09 9.28 6.28
CA TYR A 365 -25.85 7.83 6.36
C TYR A 365 -27.07 7.08 6.89
N LEU A 366 -28.20 7.19 6.20
CA LEU A 366 -29.40 6.45 6.57
C LEU A 366 -29.36 5.02 6.02
N VAL A 367 -29.71 4.04 6.85
CA VAL A 367 -29.78 2.63 6.45
C VAL A 367 -30.74 2.49 5.27
N GLY A 368 -30.27 1.87 4.20
CA GLY A 368 -31.01 1.69 2.96
C GLY A 368 -30.66 2.68 1.85
N CYS A 369 -30.06 3.83 2.16
CA CYS A 369 -29.63 4.81 1.16
C CYS A 369 -28.38 4.34 0.40
N SER A 370 -28.25 4.79 -0.84
CA SER A 370 -27.13 4.51 -1.73
C SER A 370 -26.25 5.75 -1.89
N LEU A 371 -24.93 5.58 -1.87
CA LEU A 371 -23.92 6.62 -1.96
C LEU A 371 -22.97 6.33 -3.12
N MET A 372 -22.73 7.30 -4.02
CA MET A 372 -21.75 7.17 -5.10
C MET A 372 -20.44 7.80 -4.68
N MET A 373 -19.33 7.11 -4.84
CA MET A 373 -18.01 7.74 -4.73
C MET A 373 -17.78 8.67 -5.92
N LYS A 374 -17.48 9.94 -5.67
CA LYS A 374 -17.20 10.92 -6.74
C LYS A 374 -15.73 10.98 -7.12
N SER A 375 -14.86 10.64 -6.18
CA SER A 375 -13.42 10.59 -6.35
C SER A 375 -12.90 9.20 -5.97
N PHE A 376 -11.59 9.04 -6.01
CA PHE A 376 -10.99 7.87 -5.39
C PHE A 376 -11.17 7.96 -3.88
N LEU A 377 -11.24 6.79 -3.25
CA LEU A 377 -11.36 6.68 -1.81
C LEU A 377 -10.28 5.71 -1.30
N SER A 378 -9.28 6.27 -0.62
CA SER A 378 -8.26 5.46 0.05
C SER A 378 -8.82 4.81 1.30
N SER A 379 -8.52 3.54 1.51
CA SER A 379 -8.95 2.76 2.67
C SER A 379 -7.86 1.76 3.02
N SER A 380 -8.00 1.04 4.12
CA SER A 380 -7.07 -0.02 4.52
C SER A 380 -7.81 -1.35 4.66
N ILE A 381 -7.19 -2.47 4.31
CA ILE A 381 -7.72 -3.79 4.70
C ILE A 381 -7.66 -4.02 6.21
N ASP A 382 -6.94 -3.17 6.95
CA ASP A 382 -6.77 -3.27 8.39
C ASP A 382 -7.51 -2.14 9.11
N ARG A 383 -8.53 -2.53 9.88
CA ARG A 383 -9.33 -1.61 10.67
C ARG A 383 -8.49 -0.80 11.68
N LYS A 384 -7.49 -1.41 12.30
CA LYS A 384 -6.67 -0.73 13.32
C LYS A 384 -5.77 0.32 12.69
N ILE A 385 -5.34 0.13 11.44
CA ILE A 385 -4.64 1.17 10.68
C ILE A 385 -5.59 2.36 10.47
N ALA A 386 -6.80 2.14 9.97
CA ALA A 386 -7.78 3.21 9.78
C ALA A 386 -8.12 3.96 11.08
N GLU A 387 -8.30 3.24 12.19
CA GLU A 387 -8.53 3.82 13.53
C GLU A 387 -7.34 4.65 14.01
N ALA A 388 -6.11 4.19 13.76
CA ALA A 388 -4.92 4.91 14.17
C ALA A 388 -4.72 6.22 13.40
N PHE A 389 -4.98 6.22 12.08
CA PHE A 389 -4.97 7.45 11.29
C PHE A 389 -6.01 8.46 11.82
N LEU A 390 -7.20 7.99 12.20
CA LEU A 390 -8.25 8.82 12.81
C LEU A 390 -7.80 9.44 14.14
N LEU A 391 -7.26 8.62 15.05
CA LEU A 391 -6.74 9.09 16.35
C LEU A 391 -5.58 10.08 16.19
N GLN A 392 -4.68 9.86 15.22
CA GLN A 392 -3.59 10.79 14.95
C GLN A 392 -4.10 12.15 14.47
N TYR A 393 -5.13 12.15 13.62
CA TYR A 393 -5.76 13.37 13.15
C TYR A 393 -6.38 14.18 14.31
N GLU A 394 -7.15 13.54 15.19
CA GLU A 394 -7.74 14.18 16.37
C GLU A 394 -6.68 14.80 17.30
N ASN A 395 -5.57 14.09 17.51
CA ASN A 395 -4.46 14.56 18.33
C ASN A 395 -3.72 15.74 17.69
N MET A 396 -3.51 15.72 16.38
CA MET A 396 -2.89 16.83 15.64
C MET A 396 -3.72 18.10 15.80
N GLN A 397 -5.05 18.02 15.58
CA GLN A 397 -5.97 19.14 15.78
C GLN A 397 -5.89 19.69 17.22
N SER A 398 -5.89 18.80 18.21
CA SER A 398 -5.77 19.18 19.63
C SER A 398 -4.45 19.90 19.93
N SER A 399 -3.34 19.46 19.34
CA SER A 399 -2.00 20.04 19.56
C SER A 399 -1.82 21.46 18.98
N ILE A 400 -2.57 21.80 17.92
CA ILE A 400 -2.61 23.15 17.34
C ILE A 400 -3.71 24.02 17.96
N GLY A 401 -4.23 23.63 19.12
CA GLY A 401 -5.27 24.37 19.86
C GLY A 401 -6.67 24.28 19.25
N LEU A 402 -6.88 23.44 18.23
CA LEU A 402 -8.20 23.12 17.69
C LEU A 402 -8.78 21.94 18.49
N THR A 403 -9.26 22.23 19.70
CA THR A 403 -10.05 21.26 20.48
C THR A 403 -11.33 20.86 19.72
N PRO A 404 -11.94 19.69 20.02
CA PRO A 404 -13.23 19.33 19.45
C PRO A 404 -14.20 20.48 19.69
N ARG A 405 -14.59 21.19 18.62
CA ARG A 405 -15.47 22.34 18.75
C ARG A 405 -16.75 21.85 19.41
N LEU A 406 -17.01 22.31 20.62
CA LEU A 406 -18.30 22.14 21.28
C LEU A 406 -19.15 23.34 20.88
N ARG A 407 -20.43 23.12 20.57
CA ARG A 407 -21.40 24.23 20.51
C ARG A 407 -21.48 24.88 21.89
N ALA A 408 -22.04 26.09 21.96
CA ALA A 408 -22.39 26.75 23.23
C ALA A 408 -23.29 25.87 24.14
N SER A 409 -23.99 24.89 23.56
CA SER A 409 -24.80 23.88 24.25
C SER A 409 -24.01 22.66 24.79
N GLY A 410 -22.69 22.59 24.59
CA GLY A 410 -21.85 21.46 24.99
C GLY A 410 -21.88 20.24 24.05
N LYS A 411 -22.50 20.34 22.86
CA LYS A 411 -22.58 19.24 21.87
C LYS A 411 -21.40 19.26 20.89
N LEU A 412 -20.81 18.10 20.59
CA LEU A 412 -19.73 17.93 19.60
C LEU A 412 -20.15 18.44 18.21
N VAL A 413 -19.25 19.17 17.53
CA VAL A 413 -19.45 19.68 16.15
C VAL A 413 -18.98 18.69 15.08
N LYS A 414 -18.07 17.77 15.43
CA LYS A 414 -17.59 16.69 14.56
C LYS A 414 -17.49 15.38 15.33
N PHE A 415 -17.78 14.28 14.66
CA PHE A 415 -17.81 12.92 15.17
C PHE A 415 -16.80 12.07 14.43
N SER A 416 -16.11 11.22 15.18
CA SER A 416 -15.24 10.20 14.62
C SER A 416 -16.08 9.03 14.11
N ALA A 417 -15.77 8.57 12.90
CA ALA A 417 -16.44 7.44 12.28
C ALA A 417 -15.45 6.46 11.65
N ILE A 418 -15.76 5.17 11.74
CA ILE A 418 -15.13 4.12 10.94
C ILE A 418 -16.15 3.61 9.92
N CYS A 419 -15.87 3.91 8.66
CA CYS A 419 -16.59 3.37 7.53
C CYS A 419 -15.98 2.03 7.13
N THR A 420 -16.80 0.98 7.12
CA THR A 420 -16.46 -0.37 6.64
C THR A 420 -17.12 -0.57 5.29
N TYR A 421 -16.32 -0.68 4.24
CA TYR A 421 -16.74 -0.91 2.86
C TYR A 421 -16.57 -2.39 2.52
N LEU A 422 -17.69 -3.07 2.21
CA LEU A 422 -17.67 -4.41 1.63
C LEU A 422 -17.65 -4.26 0.10
N ILE A 423 -16.47 -4.44 -0.48
CA ILE A 423 -16.21 -4.40 -1.92
C ILE A 423 -16.46 -5.79 -2.49
N ARG A 424 -17.39 -5.91 -3.44
CA ARG A 424 -17.78 -7.17 -4.08
C ARG A 424 -17.13 -7.34 -5.45
N HIS A 425 -16.89 -6.25 -6.18
CA HIS A 425 -16.36 -6.34 -7.54
C HIS A 425 -14.86 -6.09 -7.57
N ARG A 426 -14.13 -7.02 -8.21
CA ARG A 426 -12.67 -6.95 -8.36
C ARG A 426 -12.15 -5.71 -9.09
N ARG A 427 -13.00 -5.02 -9.86
CA ARG A 427 -12.65 -3.82 -10.64
C ARG A 427 -12.95 -2.50 -9.93
N THR A 428 -13.53 -2.54 -8.73
CA THR A 428 -13.88 -1.33 -7.96
C THR A 428 -12.98 -1.10 -6.77
N GLY A 429 -12.17 -2.09 -6.37
CA GLY A 429 -11.07 -1.94 -5.43
C GLY A 429 -9.74 -2.38 -6.04
N LEU A 430 -8.68 -1.63 -5.78
CA LEU A 430 -7.29 -2.02 -6.04
C LEU A 430 -6.51 -2.09 -4.74
N TYR A 431 -5.92 -3.24 -4.43
CA TYR A 431 -4.96 -3.39 -3.35
C TYR A 431 -3.60 -2.89 -3.81
N ILE A 432 -3.20 -1.72 -3.31
CA ILE A 432 -2.03 -0.98 -3.79
C ILE A 432 -0.89 -0.95 -2.79
N GLU A 433 -0.89 -1.82 -1.77
CA GLU A 433 0.18 -1.86 -0.76
C GLU A 433 1.57 -2.00 -1.41
N GLU A 434 1.73 -2.91 -2.36
CA GLU A 434 3.00 -3.12 -3.09
C GLU A 434 3.34 -2.02 -4.11
N LEU A 435 2.36 -1.18 -4.45
CA LEU A 435 2.54 -0.06 -5.38
C LEU A 435 2.73 1.27 -4.66
N SER A 436 2.39 1.32 -3.39
CA SER A 436 2.42 2.52 -2.57
C SER A 436 3.84 2.79 -2.10
N GLN A 437 4.17 4.07 -1.99
CA GLN A 437 5.35 4.50 -1.23
C GLN A 437 5.28 4.06 0.25
N TYR A 438 4.12 3.63 0.74
CA TYR A 438 3.88 3.23 2.13
C TYR A 438 3.37 1.79 2.25
N ALA A 439 4.26 0.83 2.01
CA ALA A 439 3.96 -0.60 1.82
C ALA A 439 3.45 -1.36 3.07
N ASN A 440 3.08 -0.69 4.16
CA ASN A 440 2.54 -1.35 5.36
C ASN A 440 1.12 -0.86 5.74
N GLU A 441 0.54 0.04 4.94
CA GLU A 441 -0.78 0.63 5.21
C GLU A 441 -1.95 -0.29 4.84
N GLY A 442 -1.72 -1.36 4.07
CA GLY A 442 -2.80 -2.22 3.57
C GLY A 442 -3.74 -1.47 2.63
N GLU A 443 -3.22 -0.47 1.91
CA GLU A 443 -4.05 0.50 1.21
C GLU A 443 -4.86 -0.18 0.10
N VAL A 444 -6.17 -0.01 0.17
CA VAL A 444 -7.13 -0.33 -0.88
C VAL A 444 -7.67 0.97 -1.44
N LEU A 445 -7.47 1.17 -2.73
CA LEU A 445 -8.00 2.29 -3.48
C LEU A 445 -9.34 1.91 -4.08
N ILE A 446 -10.42 2.49 -3.57
CA ILE A 446 -11.76 2.33 -4.13
C ILE A 446 -11.94 3.32 -5.27
N MET A 447 -12.41 2.82 -6.42
CA MET A 447 -12.55 3.59 -7.65
C MET A 447 -13.76 4.55 -7.59
N PRO A 448 -13.70 5.70 -8.29
CA PRO A 448 -14.87 6.55 -8.50
C PRO A 448 -16.04 5.81 -9.14
N HIS A 449 -17.23 6.37 -8.98
CA HIS A 449 -18.50 5.80 -9.44
C HIS A 449 -18.82 4.42 -8.85
N THR A 450 -18.15 4.02 -7.77
CA THR A 450 -18.54 2.86 -6.97
C THR A 450 -19.71 3.24 -6.09
N VAL A 451 -20.77 2.42 -6.11
CA VAL A 451 -22.00 2.68 -5.36
C VAL A 451 -22.03 1.77 -4.14
N PHE A 452 -22.27 2.36 -2.97
CA PHE A 452 -22.43 1.63 -1.73
C PHE A 452 -23.79 1.89 -1.12
N LYS A 453 -24.47 0.84 -0.66
CA LYS A 453 -25.68 0.95 0.16
C LYS A 453 -25.31 0.89 1.64
N VAL A 454 -25.83 1.83 2.41
CA VAL A 454 -25.68 1.84 3.86
C VAL A 454 -26.48 0.68 4.44
N LYS A 455 -25.81 -0.27 5.08
CA LYS A 455 -26.43 -1.46 5.67
C LYS A 455 -26.66 -1.31 7.17
N LYS A 456 -25.77 -0.60 7.86
CA LYS A 456 -25.82 -0.45 9.31
C LYS A 456 -25.12 0.84 9.74
N VAL A 457 -25.67 1.50 10.74
CA VAL A 457 -25.03 2.59 11.47
C VAL A 457 -25.17 2.32 12.96
N ASP A 458 -24.05 2.09 13.64
CA ASP A 458 -23.99 1.83 15.07
C ASP A 458 -23.22 2.93 15.79
N TRP A 459 -23.74 3.35 16.93
CA TRP A 459 -23.07 4.29 17.83
C TRP A 459 -22.41 3.51 18.96
N LYS A 460 -21.09 3.64 19.09
CA LYS A 460 -20.35 3.05 20.21
C LYS A 460 -19.50 4.15 20.87
N GLU A 461 -19.92 4.58 22.06
CA GLU A 461 -19.30 5.70 22.78
C GLU A 461 -19.27 6.96 21.89
N ASN A 462 -18.08 7.47 21.55
CA ASN A 462 -17.89 8.64 20.67
C ASN A 462 -17.52 8.26 19.22
N LEU A 463 -17.62 6.96 18.86
CA LEU A 463 -17.28 6.45 17.54
C LEU A 463 -18.51 5.91 16.81
N ILE A 464 -18.73 6.40 15.59
CA ILE A 464 -19.77 5.93 14.69
C ILE A 464 -19.21 4.81 13.82
N ASN A 465 -19.88 3.67 13.74
CA ASN A 465 -19.51 2.58 12.86
C ASN A 465 -20.53 2.52 11.72
N ILE A 466 -20.07 2.69 10.48
CA ILE A 466 -20.93 2.71 9.30
C ILE A 466 -20.54 1.53 8.43
N LEU A 467 -21.48 0.60 8.19
CA LEU A 467 -21.30 -0.51 7.27
C LEU A 467 -21.92 -0.17 5.92
N LEU A 468 -21.09 -0.20 4.89
CA LEU A 468 -21.41 0.09 3.51
C LEU A 468 -21.16 -1.16 2.66
N GLU A 469 -22.13 -1.56 1.86
CA GLU A 469 -21.99 -2.71 0.97
C GLU A 469 -22.09 -2.27 -0.48
N GLU A 470 -21.13 -2.68 -1.30
CA GLU A 470 -21.11 -2.36 -2.72
C GLU A 470 -22.35 -2.93 -3.40
N CYS A 471 -23.05 -2.06 -4.13
CA CYS A 471 -24.13 -2.44 -5.02
C CYS A 471 -23.59 -2.59 -6.44
N ASP A 472 -24.08 -3.60 -7.16
CA ASP A 472 -23.87 -3.66 -8.60
C ASP A 472 -24.83 -2.64 -9.25
N PRO A 473 -24.33 -1.57 -9.90
CA PRO A 473 -25.20 -0.64 -10.61
C PRO A 473 -25.90 -1.30 -11.81
N TYR A 474 -25.49 -2.50 -12.24
CA TYR A 474 -26.08 -3.24 -13.35
C TYR A 474 -27.16 -4.25 -12.94
N GLN A 475 -27.36 -4.54 -11.65
CA GLN A 475 -28.33 -5.55 -11.19
C GLN A 475 -29.76 -5.03 -11.01
N SER A 476 -30.03 -3.72 -11.09
CA SER A 476 -31.39 -3.18 -10.90
C SER A 476 -32.36 -3.45 -12.08
N LYS A 477 -31.90 -4.11 -13.16
CA LYS A 477 -32.73 -4.46 -14.34
C LYS A 477 -32.71 -5.97 -14.66
N GLN A 478 -32.85 -6.85 -13.65
CA GLN A 478 -33.21 -8.27 -13.87
C GLN A 478 -34.51 -8.65 -13.19
#